data_AF-A0A0C9RBS0-F1
#
_entry.id   AF-A0A0C9RBS0-F1
#
_cell.length_a   1.000
_cell.length_b   1.000
_cell.length_c   1.000
_cell.angle_alpha   90.00
_cell.angle_beta   90.00
_cell.angle_gamma   90.00
#
_symmetry.space_group_name_H-M   'P 1'
#
loop_
_entity.id
_entity.type
_entity.pdbx_description
1 polymer ?
#
loop_
_entity_poly.entity_id
_entity_poly.type
_entity_poly.pdbx_seq_one_letter_code
_entity_poly.pdbx_strand_id
1 'polypeptide(L)'
;MADHTFKSILAEEQAATKFIKPGSHKGKGLAVFTSGGDSQGMNAAVRAVVRMGIYLGCKVFFIKEGYQGMVDGGEHIVEATWSSVSCIIHRGGTVIGSARCSDFREREGRKKAAKNLVTRGICNLVVIGGDGSLTGANLFKEEYPSLLQDLVKGGDVTAEQAEKYKHLHIVGMVGSIDNDFCGTDMTIGTDSALHRIIESIDAIVSTAYSHQRTFIMEVMGRHCGYLAIVGALAAEADYVFFPESPPPADWPDKLCKKLEQERLTGQRLNIIIVAEGAVDRNGDPITAEKVHKVVVDKLQQDTRITVLGHVQRGGNPSAFDRVLGCRMGAEAVMALMEATPETEACVVTLDGNQAVRLPLMECVRRTKAVAQAMADKNWDLAVQLRGKGFARNLETYKMLTRLKAPIGVQDGKVSRSRC
;
A
#
# COMPACT_ATOMS: atom_id res chain seq x y z
N MET A 1 -45.60 11.81 -2.59
CA MET A 1 -44.34 12.52 -2.92
C MET A 1 -43.08 11.77 -2.47
N ALA A 2 -43.06 11.06 -1.34
CA ALA A 2 -41.89 10.27 -0.93
C ALA A 2 -41.57 9.06 -1.84
N ASP A 3 -42.59 8.35 -2.34
CA ASP A 3 -42.41 7.11 -3.14
C ASP A 3 -41.84 7.37 -4.56
N HIS A 4 -42.14 8.53 -5.16
CA HIS A 4 -41.66 8.88 -6.49
C HIS A 4 -40.19 9.32 -6.51
N THR A 5 -39.72 9.86 -5.38
CA THR A 5 -38.32 10.30 -5.16
C THR A 5 -37.43 9.09 -4.83
N PHE A 6 -37.96 8.11 -4.09
CA PHE A 6 -37.23 6.87 -3.80
C PHE A 6 -37.06 5.99 -5.04
N LYS A 7 -38.09 5.90 -5.89
CA LYS A 7 -38.02 5.18 -7.17
C LYS A 7 -37.10 5.85 -8.19
N SER A 8 -36.98 7.19 -8.20
CA SER A 8 -36.04 7.88 -9.09
C SER A 8 -34.59 7.67 -8.63
N ILE A 9 -34.32 7.68 -7.33
CA ILE A 9 -32.99 7.36 -6.77
C ILE A 9 -32.61 5.91 -7.11
N LEU A 10 -33.53 4.95 -6.92
CA LEU A 10 -33.29 3.55 -7.29
C LEU A 10 -33.12 3.35 -8.80
N ALA A 11 -33.81 4.14 -9.63
CA ALA A 11 -33.66 4.08 -11.08
C ALA A 11 -32.32 4.66 -11.55
N GLU A 12 -31.82 5.73 -10.91
CA GLU A 12 -30.47 6.27 -11.13
C GLU A 12 -29.38 5.30 -10.65
N GLU A 13 -29.56 4.66 -9.49
CA GLU A 13 -28.67 3.61 -9.00
C GLU A 13 -28.68 2.37 -9.92
N GLN A 14 -29.84 1.97 -10.45
CA GLN A 14 -29.97 0.88 -11.41
C GLN A 14 -29.34 1.23 -12.76
N ALA A 15 -29.47 2.48 -13.23
CA ALA A 15 -28.82 2.97 -14.45
C ALA A 15 -27.29 3.06 -14.32
N ALA A 16 -26.77 3.25 -13.10
CA ALA A 16 -25.34 3.24 -12.80
C ALA A 16 -24.72 1.83 -12.77
N THR A 17 -25.53 0.77 -12.68
CA THR A 17 -25.06 -0.62 -12.80
C THR A 17 -24.71 -0.92 -14.26
N LYS A 18 -23.45 -0.72 -14.65
CA LYS A 18 -22.91 -1.24 -15.91
C LYS A 18 -23.16 -2.75 -15.95
N PHE A 19 -24.12 -3.20 -16.77
CA PHE A 19 -24.39 -4.61 -16.93
C PHE A 19 -23.18 -5.28 -17.61
N ILE A 20 -22.45 -6.10 -16.83
CA ILE A 20 -21.27 -6.80 -17.32
C ILE A 20 -21.75 -8.06 -18.06
N LYS A 21 -21.71 -8.04 -19.39
CA LYS A 21 -22.15 -9.18 -20.21
C LYS A 21 -21.09 -10.29 -20.19
N PRO A 22 -21.43 -11.52 -19.73
CA PRO A 22 -20.50 -12.64 -19.78
C PRO A 22 -19.96 -12.88 -21.20
N GLY A 23 -18.66 -13.14 -21.31
CA GLY A 23 -18.02 -13.46 -22.58
C GLY A 23 -17.88 -12.30 -23.58
N SER A 24 -18.09 -11.04 -23.17
CA SER A 24 -18.01 -9.86 -24.05
C SER A 24 -16.63 -9.62 -24.67
N HIS A 25 -15.57 -10.21 -24.12
CA HIS A 25 -14.17 -10.03 -24.55
C HIS A 25 -13.50 -11.37 -24.91
N LYS A 26 -14.28 -12.27 -25.52
CA LYS A 26 -13.81 -13.61 -25.90
C LYS A 26 -12.50 -13.58 -26.67
N GLY A 27 -11.50 -14.28 -26.15
CA GLY A 27 -10.21 -14.49 -26.82
C GLY A 27 -9.17 -13.39 -26.64
N LYS A 28 -9.46 -12.30 -25.90
CA LYS A 28 -8.42 -11.35 -25.48
C LYS A 28 -7.46 -12.01 -24.48
N GLY A 29 -6.16 -11.81 -24.65
CA GLY A 29 -5.13 -12.31 -23.73
C GLY A 29 -4.84 -11.30 -22.62
N LEU A 30 -4.94 -11.75 -21.38
CA LEU A 30 -4.69 -10.95 -20.17
C LEU A 30 -3.71 -11.70 -19.28
N ALA A 31 -2.74 -11.01 -18.70
CA ALA A 31 -1.86 -11.59 -17.69
C ALA A 31 -1.84 -10.79 -16.41
N VAL A 32 -1.64 -11.49 -15.29
CA VAL A 32 -1.47 -10.90 -13.97
C VAL A 32 -0.18 -11.39 -13.35
N PHE A 33 0.52 -10.47 -12.70
CA PHE A 33 1.74 -10.78 -11.97
C PHE A 33 1.88 -9.89 -10.74
N THR A 34 2.62 -10.41 -9.76
CA THR A 34 2.97 -9.67 -8.55
C THR A 34 4.46 -9.39 -8.55
N SER A 35 4.85 -8.18 -8.15
CA SER A 35 6.26 -7.77 -8.15
C SER A 35 6.57 -6.80 -7.03
N GLY A 36 7.77 -6.93 -6.45
CA GLY A 36 8.22 -6.16 -5.30
C GLY A 36 8.06 -6.92 -4.00
N GLY A 37 8.06 -6.20 -2.86
CA GLY A 37 7.78 -6.82 -1.58
C GLY A 37 6.32 -7.29 -1.53
N ASP A 38 6.08 -8.50 -1.04
CA ASP A 38 4.75 -9.05 -0.92
C ASP A 38 3.93 -8.34 0.16
N SER A 39 2.61 -8.42 0.02
CA SER A 39 1.66 -7.89 0.99
C SER A 39 0.43 -8.80 1.06
N GLN A 40 -0.19 -8.87 2.24
CA GLN A 40 -1.36 -9.69 2.46
C GLN A 40 -2.53 -9.13 1.65
N GLY A 41 -3.21 -9.98 0.89
CA GLY A 41 -4.32 -9.59 0.00
C GLY A 41 -3.96 -9.59 -1.48
N MET A 42 -2.68 -9.69 -1.85
CA MET A 42 -2.26 -9.90 -3.24
C MET A 42 -2.96 -11.12 -3.87
N ASN A 43 -3.12 -12.21 -3.12
CA ASN A 43 -3.87 -13.40 -3.60
C ASN A 43 -5.36 -13.12 -3.85
N ALA A 44 -5.98 -12.21 -3.10
CA ALA A 44 -7.37 -11.81 -3.35
C ALA A 44 -7.48 -11.00 -4.65
N ALA A 45 -6.52 -10.11 -4.91
CA ALA A 45 -6.41 -9.38 -6.16
C ALA A 45 -6.18 -10.30 -7.36
N VAL A 46 -5.17 -11.18 -7.31
CA VAL A 46 -4.90 -12.18 -8.35
C VAL A 46 -6.15 -13.03 -8.63
N ARG A 47 -6.82 -13.51 -7.58
CA ARG A 47 -8.07 -14.26 -7.71
C ARG A 47 -9.14 -13.47 -8.46
N ALA A 48 -9.36 -12.21 -8.10
CA ALA A 48 -10.39 -11.39 -8.73
C ALA A 48 -10.08 -11.10 -10.19
N VAL A 49 -8.82 -10.81 -10.52
CA VAL A 49 -8.38 -10.61 -11.90
C VAL A 49 -8.64 -11.85 -12.75
N VAL A 50 -8.27 -13.03 -12.25
CA VAL A 50 -8.51 -14.30 -12.97
C VAL A 50 -10.00 -14.58 -13.16
N ARG A 51 -10.79 -14.48 -12.09
CA ARG A 51 -12.24 -14.79 -12.15
C ARG A 51 -12.97 -13.80 -13.06
N MET A 52 -12.67 -12.50 -12.94
CA MET A 52 -13.30 -11.48 -13.77
C MET A 52 -12.87 -11.58 -15.24
N GLY A 53 -11.58 -11.83 -15.50
CA GLY A 53 -11.08 -12.05 -16.86
C GLY A 53 -11.76 -13.24 -17.55
N ILE A 54 -11.85 -14.38 -16.85
CA ILE A 54 -12.54 -15.58 -17.37
C ILE A 54 -14.04 -15.31 -17.57
N TYR A 55 -14.69 -14.62 -16.62
CA TYR A 55 -16.10 -14.26 -16.73
C TYR A 55 -16.40 -13.42 -17.99
N LEU A 56 -15.48 -12.52 -18.36
CA LEU A 56 -15.54 -11.74 -19.59
C LEU A 56 -15.09 -12.51 -20.86
N GLY A 57 -14.65 -13.76 -20.72
CA GLY A 57 -14.20 -14.61 -21.84
C GLY A 57 -12.74 -14.43 -22.25
N CYS A 58 -11.93 -13.71 -21.46
CA CYS A 58 -10.50 -13.56 -21.71
C CYS A 58 -9.75 -14.88 -21.45
N LYS A 59 -8.62 -15.06 -22.13
CA LYS A 59 -7.61 -16.03 -21.73
C LYS A 59 -6.69 -15.37 -20.71
N VAL A 60 -6.70 -15.86 -19.49
CA VAL A 60 -5.93 -15.25 -18.39
C VAL A 60 -4.67 -16.06 -18.11
N PHE A 61 -3.54 -15.40 -17.90
CA PHE A 61 -2.26 -16.02 -17.59
C PHE A 61 -1.70 -15.50 -16.27
N PHE A 62 -1.10 -16.39 -15.50
CA PHE A 62 -0.15 -16.01 -14.45
C PHE A 62 1.21 -15.78 -15.07
N ILE A 63 1.92 -14.75 -14.59
CA ILE A 63 3.37 -14.67 -14.76
C ILE A 63 3.98 -14.87 -13.37
N LYS A 64 4.70 -15.97 -13.22
CA LYS A 64 5.34 -16.34 -11.96
C LYS A 64 6.58 -15.48 -11.70
N GLU A 65 6.94 -15.27 -10.44
CA GLU A 65 8.15 -14.54 -10.04
C GLU A 65 8.24 -13.10 -10.61
N GLY A 66 7.08 -12.48 -10.86
CA GLY A 66 6.98 -11.11 -11.33
C GLY A 66 7.66 -10.85 -12.67
N TYR A 67 8.47 -9.79 -12.75
CA TYR A 67 9.21 -9.45 -13.97
C TYR A 67 10.21 -10.52 -14.39
N GLN A 68 10.77 -11.28 -13.43
CA GLN A 68 11.75 -12.32 -13.76
C GLN A 68 11.11 -13.40 -14.63
N GLY A 69 9.98 -13.96 -14.21
CA GLY A 69 9.28 -14.94 -15.04
C GLY A 69 8.68 -14.37 -16.32
N MET A 70 8.46 -13.05 -16.41
CA MET A 70 8.11 -12.39 -17.67
C MET A 70 9.27 -12.45 -18.67
N VAL A 71 10.50 -12.22 -18.19
CA VAL A 71 11.73 -12.28 -18.98
C VAL A 71 12.09 -13.73 -19.35
N ASP A 72 11.98 -14.65 -18.39
CA ASP A 72 12.32 -16.06 -18.58
C ASP A 72 11.32 -16.75 -19.52
N GLY A 73 10.04 -16.37 -19.45
CA GLY A 73 9.00 -16.92 -20.31
C GLY A 73 8.73 -18.41 -20.05
N GLY A 74 8.37 -19.15 -21.10
CA GLY A 74 8.20 -20.60 -21.01
C GLY A 74 7.19 -21.05 -19.95
N GLU A 75 7.67 -21.80 -18.96
CA GLU A 75 6.88 -22.36 -17.85
C GLU A 75 6.49 -21.33 -16.78
N HIS A 76 7.07 -20.13 -16.81
CA HIS A 76 6.70 -19.05 -15.90
C HIS A 76 5.43 -18.31 -16.34
N ILE A 77 5.02 -18.45 -17.62
CA ILE A 77 3.76 -17.90 -18.14
C ILE A 77 2.75 -19.03 -18.31
N VAL A 78 1.83 -19.15 -17.34
CA VAL A 78 0.91 -20.28 -17.21
C VAL A 78 -0.53 -19.82 -17.37
N GLU A 79 -1.30 -20.48 -18.24
CA GLU A 79 -2.72 -20.19 -18.37
C GLU A 79 -3.47 -20.52 -17.07
N ALA A 80 -4.23 -19.56 -16.57
CA ALA A 80 -5.02 -19.68 -15.36
C ALA A 80 -6.41 -20.25 -15.69
N THR A 81 -6.93 -21.06 -14.78
CA THR A 81 -8.28 -21.62 -14.87
C THR A 81 -9.14 -21.09 -13.73
N TRP A 82 -10.44 -21.33 -13.79
CA TRP A 82 -11.34 -20.99 -12.68
C TRP A 82 -10.88 -21.66 -11.38
N SER A 83 -10.41 -22.91 -11.44
CA SER A 83 -9.94 -23.65 -10.26
C SER A 83 -8.54 -23.26 -9.77
N SER A 84 -7.67 -22.71 -10.63
CA SER A 84 -6.28 -22.37 -10.25
C SER A 84 -6.19 -21.25 -9.18
N VAL A 85 -7.24 -20.46 -9.03
CA VAL A 85 -7.37 -19.43 -7.97
C VAL A 85 -8.39 -19.79 -6.90
N SER A 86 -8.73 -21.08 -6.75
CA SER A 86 -9.51 -21.57 -5.61
C SER A 86 -8.61 -21.69 -4.37
N CYS A 87 -9.17 -21.47 -3.18
CA CYS A 87 -8.46 -21.64 -1.90
C CYS A 87 -7.20 -20.78 -1.72
N ILE A 88 -7.07 -19.65 -2.42
CA ILE A 88 -5.93 -18.72 -2.25
C ILE A 88 -6.27 -17.43 -1.51
N ILE A 89 -7.56 -17.06 -1.42
CA ILE A 89 -7.99 -15.75 -0.89
C ILE A 89 -7.58 -15.48 0.57
N HIS A 90 -7.43 -16.54 1.37
CA HIS A 90 -7.07 -16.45 2.79
C HIS A 90 -5.56 -16.58 3.02
N ARG A 91 -4.76 -16.81 1.98
CA ARG A 91 -3.32 -17.02 2.11
C ARG A 91 -2.58 -15.68 2.09
N GLY A 92 -1.61 -15.52 2.99
CA GLY A 92 -0.63 -14.43 2.94
C GLY A 92 0.28 -14.50 1.71
N GLY A 93 1.07 -13.44 1.51
CA GLY A 93 2.00 -13.31 0.39
C GLY A 93 1.34 -13.45 -0.99
N THR A 94 2.07 -14.06 -1.92
CA THR A 94 1.62 -14.28 -3.32
C THR A 94 1.84 -15.72 -3.76
N VAL A 95 0.79 -16.40 -4.25
CA VAL A 95 0.87 -17.78 -4.75
C VAL A 95 1.59 -17.91 -6.10
N ILE A 96 1.83 -16.78 -6.78
CA ILE A 96 2.56 -16.74 -8.05
C ILE A 96 4.00 -16.25 -7.87
N GLY A 97 4.46 -16.07 -6.64
CA GLY A 97 5.81 -15.60 -6.34
C GLY A 97 6.04 -14.13 -6.70
N SER A 98 7.17 -13.59 -6.27
CA SER A 98 7.59 -12.22 -6.59
C SER A 98 9.10 -12.16 -6.50
N ALA A 99 9.77 -11.82 -7.60
CA ALA A 99 11.21 -11.69 -7.64
C ALA A 99 11.63 -10.27 -8.06
N ARG A 100 12.76 -9.81 -7.51
CA ARG A 100 13.50 -8.69 -8.09
C ARG A 100 14.12 -9.17 -9.40
N CYS A 101 14.03 -8.36 -10.45
CA CYS A 101 14.57 -8.69 -11.76
C CYS A 101 15.57 -7.61 -12.18
N SER A 102 16.86 -7.96 -12.23
CA SER A 102 17.91 -7.10 -12.78
C SER A 102 17.74 -6.94 -14.29
N ASP A 103 17.40 -8.04 -14.97
CA ASP A 103 17.36 -8.11 -16.42
C ASP A 103 16.32 -7.15 -17.01
N PHE A 104 15.19 -6.97 -16.33
CA PHE A 104 14.14 -6.04 -16.75
C PHE A 104 14.55 -4.55 -16.67
N ARG A 105 15.64 -4.23 -15.95
CA ARG A 105 16.23 -2.89 -15.97
C ARG A 105 16.96 -2.61 -17.29
N GLU A 106 17.42 -3.66 -17.95
CA GLU A 106 18.06 -3.58 -19.26
C GLU A 106 17.02 -3.70 -20.38
N ARG A 107 17.26 -2.99 -21.48
CA ARG A 107 16.37 -3.04 -22.66
C ARG A 107 16.27 -4.44 -23.24
N GLU A 108 17.35 -5.22 -23.21
CA GLU A 108 17.35 -6.62 -23.69
C GLU A 108 16.43 -7.52 -22.87
N GLY A 109 16.37 -7.35 -21.55
CA GLY A 109 15.41 -8.10 -20.72
C GLY A 109 13.97 -7.70 -21.05
N ARG A 110 13.70 -6.40 -21.22
CA ARG A 110 12.38 -5.92 -21.67
C ARG A 110 12.00 -6.46 -23.05
N LYS A 111 12.96 -6.55 -23.98
CA LYS A 111 12.76 -7.16 -25.31
C LYS A 111 12.37 -8.64 -25.21
N LYS A 112 13.06 -9.42 -24.36
CA LYS A 112 12.69 -10.82 -24.08
C LYS A 112 11.29 -10.94 -23.50
N ALA A 113 10.95 -10.09 -22.53
CA ALA A 113 9.62 -10.03 -21.95
C ALA A 113 8.54 -9.74 -23.00
N ALA A 114 8.75 -8.73 -23.86
CA ALA A 114 7.83 -8.41 -24.95
C ALA A 114 7.62 -9.60 -25.91
N LYS A 115 8.70 -10.29 -26.29
CA LYS A 115 8.63 -11.52 -27.11
C LYS A 115 7.74 -12.58 -26.47
N ASN A 116 7.95 -12.85 -25.18
CA ASN A 116 7.21 -13.88 -24.46
C ASN A 116 5.71 -13.57 -24.37
N LEU A 117 5.36 -12.31 -24.14
CA LEU A 117 3.97 -11.85 -24.13
C LEU A 117 3.29 -12.00 -25.49
N VAL A 118 3.95 -11.53 -26.56
CA VAL A 118 3.42 -11.61 -27.93
C VAL A 118 3.24 -13.05 -28.39
N THR A 119 4.20 -13.92 -28.09
CA THR A 119 4.14 -15.36 -28.44
C THR A 119 2.93 -16.05 -27.80
N ARG A 120 2.53 -15.61 -26.61
CA ARG A 120 1.34 -16.11 -25.89
C ARG A 120 0.05 -15.36 -26.22
N GLY A 121 0.13 -14.32 -27.06
CA GLY A 121 -1.00 -13.47 -27.43
C GLY A 121 -1.52 -12.59 -26.29
N ILE A 122 -0.63 -12.14 -25.41
CA ILE A 122 -0.93 -11.30 -24.25
C ILE A 122 -0.64 -9.84 -24.60
N CYS A 123 -1.65 -8.98 -24.53
CA CYS A 123 -1.54 -7.53 -24.71
C CYS A 123 -2.16 -6.71 -23.58
N ASN A 124 -2.68 -7.38 -22.54
CA ASN A 124 -3.29 -6.74 -21.37
C ASN A 124 -2.56 -7.23 -20.11
N LEU A 125 -2.02 -6.32 -19.32
CA LEU A 125 -1.27 -6.64 -18.10
C LEU A 125 -1.90 -5.99 -16.88
N VAL A 126 -2.12 -6.80 -15.84
CA VAL A 126 -2.37 -6.33 -14.49
C VAL A 126 -1.10 -6.50 -13.65
N VAL A 127 -0.59 -5.39 -13.12
CA VAL A 127 0.61 -5.36 -12.28
C VAL A 127 0.19 -5.12 -10.84
N ILE A 128 0.47 -6.06 -9.94
CA ILE A 128 0.21 -5.91 -8.50
C ILE A 128 1.55 -5.71 -7.79
N GLY A 129 1.79 -4.51 -7.24
CA GLY A 129 3.07 -4.24 -6.58
C GLY A 129 3.17 -2.84 -6.00
N GLY A 130 4.37 -2.48 -5.56
CA GLY A 130 4.67 -1.13 -5.06
C GLY A 130 5.10 -0.15 -6.15
N ASP A 131 5.51 1.05 -5.74
CA ASP A 131 5.91 2.17 -6.61
C ASP A 131 6.94 1.78 -7.70
N GLY A 132 8.00 1.06 -7.32
CA GLY A 132 9.04 0.63 -8.26
C GLY A 132 8.52 -0.31 -9.35
N SER A 133 7.61 -1.23 -8.99
CA SER A 133 7.00 -2.18 -9.93
C SER A 133 6.12 -1.45 -10.94
N LEU A 134 5.33 -0.49 -10.47
CA LEU A 134 4.44 0.31 -11.30
C LEU A 134 5.21 1.29 -12.21
N THR A 135 6.29 1.89 -11.71
CA THR A 135 7.21 2.71 -12.52
C THR A 135 7.83 1.90 -13.66
N GLY A 136 8.30 0.68 -13.38
CA GLY A 136 8.84 -0.22 -14.40
C GLY A 136 7.81 -0.63 -15.46
N ALA A 137 6.53 -0.77 -15.06
CA ALA A 137 5.44 -1.10 -15.98
C ALA A 137 5.18 0.05 -16.95
N ASN A 138 5.19 1.30 -16.47
CA ASN A 138 5.02 2.46 -17.33
C ASN A 138 6.13 2.57 -18.39
N LEU A 139 7.39 2.45 -17.95
CA LEU A 139 8.55 2.46 -18.87
C LEU A 139 8.40 1.36 -19.94
N PHE A 140 7.98 0.17 -19.53
CA PHE A 140 7.77 -0.94 -20.46
C PHE A 140 6.69 -0.62 -21.51
N LYS A 141 5.58 0.02 -21.13
CA LYS A 141 4.53 0.45 -22.06
C LYS A 141 5.04 1.50 -23.05
N GLU A 142 5.81 2.48 -22.59
CA GLU A 142 6.37 3.54 -23.44
C GLU A 142 7.36 2.98 -24.46
N GLU A 143 8.23 2.05 -24.04
CA GLU A 143 9.21 1.42 -24.93
C GLU A 143 8.60 0.35 -25.84
N TYR A 144 7.43 -0.20 -25.51
CA TYR A 144 6.84 -1.37 -26.18
C TYR A 144 6.80 -1.29 -27.72
N PRO A 145 6.38 -0.17 -28.35
CA PRO A 145 6.39 -0.09 -29.82
C PRO A 145 7.78 -0.24 -30.43
N SER A 146 8.81 0.32 -29.78
CA SER A 146 10.19 0.20 -30.24
C SER A 146 10.73 -1.22 -30.06
N LEU A 147 10.37 -1.89 -28.96
CA LEU A 147 10.75 -3.28 -28.70
C LEU A 147 10.13 -4.22 -29.74
N LEU A 148 8.86 -4.00 -30.12
CA LEU A 148 8.20 -4.77 -31.17
C LEU A 148 8.90 -4.61 -32.53
N GLN A 149 9.30 -3.39 -32.90
CA GLN A 149 10.04 -3.16 -34.14
C GLN A 149 11.37 -3.93 -34.15
N ASP A 150 12.10 -3.95 -33.03
CA ASP A 150 13.36 -4.68 -32.92
C ASP A 150 13.16 -6.20 -32.96
N LEU A 151 12.04 -6.71 -32.45
CA LEU A 151 11.67 -8.12 -32.52
C LEU A 151 11.31 -8.57 -33.94
N VAL A 152 10.59 -7.73 -34.69
CA VAL A 152 10.27 -7.99 -36.10
C VAL A 152 11.55 -7.98 -36.95
N LYS A 153 12.43 -7.00 -36.75
CA LYS A 153 13.73 -6.94 -37.44
C LYS A 153 14.62 -8.15 -37.12
N GLY A 154 14.58 -8.64 -35.88
CA GLY A 154 15.32 -9.81 -35.45
C GLY A 154 14.73 -11.15 -35.92
N GLY A 155 13.52 -11.16 -36.49
CA GLY A 155 12.81 -12.39 -36.88
C GLY A 155 12.24 -13.18 -35.69
N ASP A 156 12.23 -12.60 -34.49
CA ASP A 156 11.70 -13.23 -33.27
C ASP A 156 10.17 -13.29 -33.24
N VAL A 157 9.52 -12.36 -33.94
CA VAL A 157 8.06 -12.15 -34.00
C VAL A 157 7.67 -11.80 -35.43
N THR A 158 6.55 -12.34 -35.93
CA THR A 158 6.08 -12.03 -37.29
C THR A 158 5.45 -10.63 -37.38
N ALA A 159 5.46 -10.02 -38.57
CA ALA A 159 4.81 -8.73 -38.78
C ALA A 159 3.30 -8.76 -38.44
N GLU A 160 2.63 -9.88 -38.71
CA GLU A 160 1.21 -10.09 -38.38
C GLU A 160 0.98 -10.13 -36.85
N GLN A 161 1.86 -10.81 -36.10
CA GLN A 161 1.80 -10.83 -34.64
C GLN A 161 2.05 -9.44 -34.05
N ALA A 162 3.05 -8.73 -34.57
CA ALA A 162 3.37 -7.38 -34.12
C ALA A 162 2.22 -6.39 -34.37
N GLU A 163 1.53 -6.48 -35.50
CA GLU A 163 0.36 -5.63 -35.76
C GLU A 163 -0.84 -6.01 -34.87
N LYS A 164 -1.09 -7.32 -34.68
CA LYS A 164 -2.18 -7.80 -33.83
C LYS A 164 -2.01 -7.42 -32.36
N TYR A 165 -0.78 -7.42 -31.85
CA TYR A 165 -0.47 -7.12 -30.45
C TYR A 165 0.29 -5.81 -30.29
N LYS A 166 0.08 -4.85 -31.20
CA LYS A 166 0.76 -3.57 -31.26
C LYS A 166 0.62 -2.71 -30.00
N HIS A 167 -0.53 -2.81 -29.34
CA HIS A 167 -0.87 -1.98 -28.19
C HIS A 167 -0.80 -2.80 -26.91
N LEU A 168 0.00 -2.32 -25.96
CA LEU A 168 0.08 -2.88 -24.61
C LEU A 168 -0.77 -2.04 -23.65
N HIS A 169 -1.79 -2.67 -23.08
CA HIS A 169 -2.61 -2.07 -22.04
C HIS A 169 -2.11 -2.53 -20.67
N ILE A 170 -1.91 -1.57 -19.77
CA ILE A 170 -1.40 -1.81 -18.42
C ILE A 170 -2.34 -1.16 -17.42
N VAL A 171 -2.71 -1.93 -16.40
CA VAL A 171 -3.38 -1.44 -15.21
C VAL A 171 -2.59 -1.88 -13.97
N GLY A 172 -2.29 -0.92 -13.12
CA GLY A 172 -1.61 -1.12 -11.85
C GLY A 172 -2.58 -1.32 -10.68
N MET A 173 -2.15 -2.08 -9.69
CA MET A 173 -2.75 -2.17 -8.37
C MET A 173 -1.66 -2.07 -7.32
N VAL A 174 -1.90 -1.30 -6.26
CA VAL A 174 -0.88 -1.08 -5.24
C VAL A 174 -0.95 -2.17 -4.17
N GLY A 175 0.00 -3.10 -4.21
CA GLY A 175 0.25 -4.09 -3.17
C GLY A 175 1.46 -3.65 -2.33
N SER A 176 1.18 -3.03 -1.18
CA SER A 176 2.19 -2.51 -0.26
C SER A 176 1.59 -2.49 1.15
N ILE A 177 2.39 -2.77 2.17
CA ILE A 177 1.98 -2.58 3.57
C ILE A 177 2.16 -1.13 4.00
N ASP A 178 3.05 -0.39 3.34
CA ASP A 178 3.58 0.90 3.81
C ASP A 178 2.59 2.06 3.60
N ASN A 179 1.54 1.87 2.79
CA ASN A 179 0.63 2.92 2.32
C ASN A 179 1.37 4.14 1.74
N ASP A 180 2.40 3.86 0.95
CA ASP A 180 3.39 4.82 0.46
C ASP A 180 3.08 5.40 -0.92
N PHE A 181 2.07 4.88 -1.62
CA PHE A 181 1.68 5.31 -2.96
C PHE A 181 0.64 6.43 -2.93
N CYS A 182 0.97 7.58 -3.53
CA CYS A 182 0.07 8.72 -3.56
C CYS A 182 -1.12 8.49 -4.51
N GLY A 183 -2.30 8.96 -4.11
CA GLY A 183 -3.54 8.84 -4.90
C GLY A 183 -4.45 7.69 -4.49
N THR A 184 -4.09 6.89 -3.49
CA THR A 184 -4.99 5.91 -2.87
C THR A 184 -5.10 6.19 -1.37
N ASP A 185 -6.30 6.01 -0.81
CA ASP A 185 -6.52 6.12 0.63
C ASP A 185 -5.86 4.96 1.39
N MET A 186 -5.87 3.77 0.78
CA MET A 186 -5.31 2.54 1.34
C MET A 186 -4.65 1.70 0.25
N THR A 187 -3.52 1.06 0.58
CA THR A 187 -2.87 0.03 -0.24
C THR A 187 -3.21 -1.37 0.26
N ILE A 188 -3.20 -2.36 -0.65
CA ILE A 188 -3.50 -3.76 -0.30
C ILE A 188 -2.39 -4.28 0.62
N GLY A 189 -2.75 -4.62 1.84
CA GLY A 189 -1.90 -5.21 2.87
C GLY A 189 -1.64 -4.30 4.07
N THR A 190 -1.94 -3.01 3.98
CA THR A 190 -1.72 -2.07 5.08
C THR A 190 -2.56 -2.43 6.32
N ASP A 191 -3.84 -2.75 6.13
CA ASP A 191 -4.71 -3.11 7.25
C ASP A 191 -4.27 -4.44 7.91
N SER A 192 -3.86 -5.41 7.10
CA SER A 192 -3.31 -6.68 7.59
C SER A 192 -2.01 -6.49 8.36
N ALA A 193 -1.11 -5.62 7.89
CA ALA A 193 0.12 -5.28 8.59
C ALA A 193 -0.18 -4.57 9.92
N LEU A 194 -1.15 -3.65 9.94
CA LEU A 194 -1.63 -3.03 11.19
C LEU A 194 -2.16 -4.08 12.18
N HIS A 195 -2.91 -5.09 11.73
CA HIS A 195 -3.32 -6.19 12.61
C HIS A 195 -2.10 -6.89 13.23
N ARG A 196 -1.03 -7.15 12.47
CA ARG A 196 0.20 -7.78 13.00
C ARG A 196 0.89 -6.88 14.02
N ILE A 197 0.93 -5.57 13.78
CA ILE A 197 1.52 -4.59 14.70
C ILE A 197 0.74 -4.57 16.01
N ILE A 198 -0.59 -4.44 15.95
CA ILE A 198 -1.44 -4.36 17.14
C ILE A 198 -1.45 -5.67 17.92
N GLU A 199 -1.56 -6.82 17.27
CA GLU A 199 -1.45 -8.13 17.95
C GLU A 199 -0.11 -8.27 18.70
N SER A 200 0.98 -7.77 18.12
CA SER A 200 2.30 -7.81 18.76
C SER A 200 2.38 -6.86 19.95
N ILE A 201 1.80 -5.65 19.84
CA ILE A 201 1.75 -4.68 20.94
C ILE A 201 0.88 -5.23 22.07
N ASP A 202 -0.32 -5.72 21.79
CA ASP A 202 -1.25 -6.26 22.78
C ASP A 202 -0.64 -7.45 23.54
N ALA A 203 0.09 -8.32 22.84
CA ALA A 203 0.83 -9.42 23.47
C ALA A 203 1.88 -8.91 24.48
N ILE A 204 2.55 -7.79 24.17
CA ILE A 204 3.58 -7.18 25.00
C ILE A 204 2.99 -6.38 26.18
N VAL A 205 1.83 -5.73 26.00
CA VAL A 205 1.18 -4.89 27.03
C VAL A 205 1.02 -5.65 28.35
N SER A 206 0.63 -6.92 28.31
CA SER A 206 0.46 -7.77 29.50
C SER A 206 1.73 -7.91 30.34
N THR A 207 2.89 -8.09 29.70
CA THR A 207 4.20 -8.19 30.39
C THR A 207 4.74 -6.80 30.77
N ALA A 208 4.48 -5.78 29.96
CA ALA A 208 4.87 -4.40 30.24
C ALA A 208 4.22 -3.85 31.51
N TYR A 209 2.91 -4.08 31.67
CA TYR A 209 2.12 -3.62 32.82
C TYR A 209 2.58 -4.26 34.15
N SER A 210 3.01 -5.51 34.08
CA SER A 210 3.47 -6.29 35.24
C SER A 210 4.78 -5.75 35.82
N HIS A 211 5.70 -5.29 34.97
CA HIS A 211 7.05 -4.87 35.37
C HIS A 211 7.30 -3.35 35.30
N GLN A 212 6.29 -2.57 34.99
CA GLN A 212 6.40 -1.12 34.77
C GLN A 212 7.47 -0.72 33.75
N ARG A 213 7.44 -1.38 32.58
CA ARG A 213 8.46 -1.24 31.54
C ARG A 213 8.07 -0.24 30.47
N THR A 214 9.09 0.30 29.83
CA THR A 214 8.97 1.08 28.60
C THR A 214 9.33 0.19 27.41
N PHE A 215 8.46 0.11 26.41
CA PHE A 215 8.68 -0.68 25.21
C PHE A 215 8.83 0.23 24.00
N ILE A 216 9.88 -0.03 23.22
CA ILE A 216 10.15 0.62 21.95
C ILE A 216 9.86 -0.39 20.85
N MET A 217 8.84 -0.10 20.04
CA MET A 217 8.33 -0.94 18.98
C MET A 217 8.81 -0.39 17.64
N GLU A 218 9.73 -1.10 16.98
CA GLU A 218 10.18 -0.72 15.64
C GLU A 218 9.27 -1.36 14.58
N VAL A 219 8.65 -0.51 13.75
CA VAL A 219 7.66 -0.90 12.73
C VAL A 219 8.16 -0.58 11.33
N MET A 220 7.70 -1.37 10.36
CA MET A 220 8.00 -1.18 8.95
C MET A 220 7.40 0.13 8.42
N GLY A 221 7.91 0.57 7.28
CA GLY A 221 7.41 1.75 6.59
C GLY A 221 8.40 2.34 5.60
N ARG A 222 9.67 1.90 5.63
CA ARG A 222 10.78 2.42 4.80
C ARG A 222 10.92 3.95 4.83
N HIS A 223 10.16 4.68 4.01
CA HIS A 223 10.15 6.15 3.94
C HIS A 223 8.74 6.72 4.16
N CYS A 224 7.83 5.92 4.72
CA CYS A 224 6.45 6.25 5.02
C CYS A 224 6.13 5.98 6.49
N GLY A 225 5.55 6.96 7.16
CA GLY A 225 5.16 6.91 8.57
C GLY A 225 3.76 6.34 8.82
N TYR A 226 3.03 5.91 7.79
CA TYR A 226 1.60 5.58 7.91
C TYR A 226 1.33 4.45 8.93
N LEU A 227 2.09 3.35 8.85
CA LEU A 227 1.97 2.24 9.81
C LEU A 227 2.29 2.70 11.24
N ALA A 228 3.29 3.56 11.41
CA ALA A 228 3.68 4.09 12.71
C ALA A 228 2.60 5.00 13.31
N ILE A 229 2.06 5.96 12.55
CA ILE A 229 1.06 6.90 13.08
C ILE A 229 -0.28 6.23 13.35
N VAL A 230 -0.73 5.33 12.47
CA VAL A 230 -1.98 4.60 12.69
C VAL A 230 -1.83 3.56 13.79
N GLY A 231 -0.70 2.85 13.83
CA GLY A 231 -0.37 1.95 14.94
C GLY A 231 -0.31 2.69 16.27
N ALA A 232 0.27 3.89 16.30
CA ALA A 232 0.35 4.72 17.50
C ALA A 232 -1.02 5.19 17.98
N LEU A 233 -1.91 5.54 17.04
CA LEU A 233 -3.28 5.91 17.36
C LEU A 233 -4.09 4.72 17.91
N ALA A 234 -3.92 3.54 17.31
CA ALA A 234 -4.65 2.33 17.70
C ALA A 234 -4.15 1.70 19.02
N ALA A 235 -2.86 1.85 19.32
CA ALA A 235 -2.23 1.30 20.53
C ALA A 235 -2.07 2.33 21.68
N GLU A 236 -2.62 3.55 21.52
CA GLU A 236 -2.46 4.65 22.48
C GLU A 236 -0.99 4.93 22.83
N ALA A 237 -0.10 4.90 21.83
CA ALA A 237 1.33 5.03 22.06
C ALA A 237 1.70 6.42 22.62
N ASP A 238 2.49 6.44 23.69
CA ASP A 238 2.97 7.65 24.37
C ASP A 238 3.80 8.54 23.43
N TYR A 239 4.56 7.96 22.50
CA TYR A 239 5.32 8.72 21.53
C TYR A 239 5.50 7.95 20.22
N VAL A 240 5.57 8.67 19.10
CA VAL A 240 5.81 8.08 17.78
C VAL A 240 6.86 8.87 17.00
N PHE A 241 7.76 8.14 16.33
CA PHE A 241 8.79 8.70 15.45
C PHE A 241 8.58 8.21 14.02
N PHE A 242 8.50 9.14 13.06
CA PHE A 242 8.28 8.82 11.65
C PHE A 242 8.78 9.96 10.74
N PRO A 243 9.12 9.70 9.46
CA PRO A 243 9.86 10.63 8.61
C PRO A 243 9.12 11.90 8.21
N GLU A 244 7.79 11.85 8.05
CA GLU A 244 7.03 13.00 7.51
C GLU A 244 6.87 14.16 8.50
N SER A 245 7.00 13.92 9.80
CA SER A 245 6.92 14.96 10.84
C SER A 245 8.02 14.72 11.89
N PRO A 246 9.29 14.94 11.53
CA PRO A 246 10.42 14.67 12.42
C PRO A 246 10.33 15.53 13.68
N PRO A 247 10.76 14.98 14.84
CA PRO A 247 10.61 15.66 16.10
C PRO A 247 11.57 16.87 16.19
N PRO A 248 11.29 17.85 17.07
CA PRO A 248 12.18 18.99 17.28
C PRO A 248 13.53 18.57 17.90
N ALA A 249 14.54 19.44 17.87
CA ALA A 249 15.88 19.10 18.38
C ALA A 249 15.90 18.71 19.86
N ASP A 250 14.99 19.26 20.66
CA ASP A 250 14.78 18.97 22.08
C ASP A 250 13.89 17.73 22.33
N TRP A 251 13.71 16.87 21.33
CA TRP A 251 12.91 15.64 21.47
C TRP A 251 13.36 14.73 22.61
N PRO A 252 14.65 14.60 22.98
CA PRO A 252 15.03 13.74 24.10
C PRO A 252 14.40 14.23 25.41
N ASP A 253 14.42 15.54 25.66
CA ASP A 253 13.84 16.13 26.85
C ASP A 253 12.32 16.08 26.83
N LYS A 254 11.70 16.33 25.66
CA LYS A 254 10.25 16.23 25.49
C LYS A 254 9.73 14.81 25.69
N LEU A 255 10.43 13.81 25.15
CA LEU A 255 10.13 12.41 25.36
C LEU A 255 10.21 12.08 26.85
N CYS A 256 11.34 12.37 27.50
CA CYS A 256 11.54 12.03 28.90
C CYS A 256 10.50 12.69 29.82
N LYS A 257 10.24 13.99 29.61
CA LYS A 257 9.22 14.72 30.35
C LYS A 257 7.83 14.10 30.18
N LYS A 258 7.47 13.69 28.96
CA LYS A 258 6.18 13.06 28.70
C LYS A 258 6.06 11.73 29.45
N LEU A 259 7.05 10.84 29.30
CA LEU A 259 7.05 9.52 29.95
C LEU A 259 6.99 9.63 31.48
N GLU A 260 7.72 10.59 32.05
CA GLU A 260 7.67 10.86 33.49
C GLU A 260 6.27 11.34 33.93
N GLN A 261 5.66 12.26 33.16
CA GLN A 261 4.32 12.76 33.46
C GLN A 261 3.26 11.65 33.40
N GLU A 262 3.31 10.76 32.41
CA GLU A 262 2.38 9.62 32.31
C GLU A 262 2.56 8.65 33.49
N ARG A 263 3.79 8.42 33.96
CA ARG A 263 4.01 7.62 35.18
C ARG A 263 3.45 8.29 36.42
N LEU A 264 3.56 9.61 36.53
CA LEU A 264 3.01 10.38 37.65
C LEU A 264 1.47 10.39 37.67
N THR A 265 0.81 10.27 36.51
CA THR A 265 -0.66 10.13 36.41
C THR A 265 -1.15 8.70 36.67
N GLY A 266 -0.24 7.76 36.96
CA GLY A 266 -0.55 6.38 37.34
C GLY A 266 -0.45 5.38 36.19
N GLN A 267 0.00 5.80 35.00
CA GLN A 267 0.23 4.88 33.89
C GLN A 267 1.40 3.94 34.22
N ARG A 268 1.16 2.64 34.06
CA ARG A 268 2.12 1.61 34.45
C ARG A 268 3.03 1.17 33.32
N LEU A 269 2.74 1.49 32.06
CA LEU A 269 3.57 1.12 30.93
C LEU A 269 3.72 2.31 30.00
N ASN A 270 4.81 2.33 29.24
CA ASN A 270 4.96 3.29 28.15
C ASN A 270 5.28 2.56 26.85
N ILE A 271 4.63 2.95 25.75
CA ILE A 271 4.83 2.43 24.40
C ILE A 271 5.35 3.57 23.52
N ILE A 272 6.48 3.32 22.89
CA ILE A 272 7.08 4.22 21.90
C ILE A 272 7.12 3.48 20.58
N ILE A 273 6.56 4.05 19.52
CA ILE A 273 6.63 3.47 18.18
C ILE A 273 7.67 4.22 17.35
N VAL A 274 8.55 3.47 16.68
CA VAL A 274 9.60 4.02 15.81
C VAL A 274 9.45 3.41 14.42
N ALA A 275 9.16 4.23 13.42
CA ALA A 275 9.22 3.77 12.03
C ALA A 275 10.68 3.50 11.62
N GLU A 276 10.92 2.47 10.80
CA GLU A 276 12.24 2.20 10.18
C GLU A 276 12.87 3.46 9.55
N GLY A 277 12.04 4.31 8.94
CA GLY A 277 12.46 5.55 8.28
C GLY A 277 12.54 6.78 9.19
N ALA A 278 12.47 6.63 10.52
CA ALA A 278 12.47 7.77 11.43
C ALA A 278 13.77 8.57 11.33
N VAL A 279 13.64 9.89 11.16
CA VAL A 279 14.75 10.85 11.07
C VAL A 279 14.48 12.06 11.96
N ASP A 280 15.53 12.77 12.32
CA ASP A 280 15.41 14.11 12.90
C ASP A 280 15.37 15.20 11.81
N ARG A 281 15.24 16.46 12.23
CA ARG A 281 15.17 17.62 11.31
C ARG A 281 16.47 17.90 10.57
N ASN A 282 17.58 17.30 10.98
CA ASN A 282 18.85 17.39 10.26
C ASN A 282 18.97 16.33 9.18
N GLY A 283 18.15 15.27 9.26
CA GLY A 283 18.20 14.11 8.37
C GLY A 283 18.93 12.92 9.00
N ASP A 284 19.35 13.02 10.27
CA ASP A 284 20.03 11.92 10.94
C ASP A 284 19.01 10.87 11.38
N PRO A 285 19.30 9.57 11.20
CA PRO A 285 18.40 8.50 11.64
C PRO A 285 18.11 8.55 13.16
N ILE A 286 16.85 8.31 13.51
CA ILE A 286 16.42 8.06 14.89
C ILE A 286 16.13 6.57 15.01
N THR A 287 17.12 5.78 15.44
CA THR A 287 16.96 4.33 15.63
C THR A 287 16.32 4.01 16.98
N ALA A 288 15.75 2.81 17.10
CA ALA A 288 15.21 2.32 18.37
C ALA A 288 16.27 2.31 19.49
N GLU A 289 17.53 2.02 19.18
CA GLU A 289 18.65 2.07 20.14
C GLU A 289 18.96 3.50 20.60
N LYS A 290 18.86 4.50 19.71
CA LYS A 290 19.05 5.91 20.08
C LYS A 290 17.98 6.35 21.08
N VAL A 291 16.73 5.96 20.84
CA VAL A 291 15.60 6.23 21.75
C VAL A 291 15.79 5.48 23.08
N HIS A 292 16.18 4.20 23.02
CA HIS A 292 16.45 3.38 24.21
C HIS A 292 17.50 4.02 25.11
N LYS A 293 18.63 4.42 24.54
CA LYS A 293 19.71 5.09 25.26
C LYS A 293 19.23 6.36 25.96
N VAL A 294 18.45 7.19 25.27
CA VAL A 294 17.88 8.42 25.87
C VAL A 294 17.01 8.10 27.08
N VAL A 295 16.13 7.09 26.98
CA VAL A 295 15.23 6.72 28.09
C VAL A 295 16.02 6.15 29.27
N VAL A 296 17.00 5.27 29.02
CA VAL A 296 17.82 4.66 30.08
C VAL A 296 18.72 5.70 30.75
N ASP A 297 19.44 6.52 29.98
CA ASP A 297 20.40 7.49 30.52
C ASP A 297 19.71 8.60 31.33
N LYS A 298 18.53 9.07 30.88
CA LYS A 298 17.83 10.19 31.52
C LYS A 298 16.79 9.79 32.57
N LEU A 299 16.08 8.68 32.37
CA LEU A 299 14.97 8.27 33.25
C LEU A 299 15.26 6.99 34.05
N GLN A 300 16.32 6.25 33.73
CA GLN A 300 16.68 4.98 34.38
C GLN A 300 15.54 3.95 34.42
N GLN A 301 14.64 3.99 33.42
CA GLN A 301 13.52 3.05 33.29
C GLN A 301 13.96 1.74 32.62
N ASP A 302 13.47 0.59 33.08
CA ASP A 302 13.66 -0.70 32.41
C ASP A 302 12.98 -0.67 31.04
N THR A 303 13.81 -0.57 29.99
CA THR A 303 13.38 -0.30 28.62
C THR A 303 13.79 -1.45 27.71
N ARG A 304 12.86 -1.91 26.87
CA ARG A 304 13.07 -3.02 25.93
C ARG A 304 12.74 -2.58 24.50
N ILE A 305 13.56 -3.04 23.56
CA ILE A 305 13.33 -2.84 22.13
C ILE A 305 12.72 -4.12 21.56
N THR A 306 11.71 -3.98 20.72
CA THR A 306 11.18 -5.07 19.90
C THR A 306 11.10 -4.61 18.45
N VAL A 307 11.90 -5.25 17.61
CA VAL A 307 11.87 -5.06 16.16
C VAL A 307 10.93 -6.10 15.57
N LEU A 308 9.76 -5.67 15.08
CA LEU A 308 8.76 -6.60 14.55
C LEU A 308 9.20 -7.26 13.24
N GLY A 309 9.93 -6.51 12.41
CA GLY A 309 10.46 -6.98 11.13
C GLY A 309 9.37 -7.60 10.24
N HIS A 310 9.69 -8.73 9.63
CA HIS A 310 8.87 -9.37 8.59
C HIS A 310 7.56 -10.00 9.08
N VAL A 311 7.32 -10.08 10.39
CA VAL A 311 6.02 -10.50 10.93
C VAL A 311 4.89 -9.63 10.36
N GLN A 312 5.19 -8.35 10.09
CA GLN A 312 4.27 -7.38 9.52
C GLN A 312 3.83 -7.69 8.08
N ARG A 313 4.62 -8.47 7.32
CA ARG A 313 4.26 -8.95 5.96
C ARG A 313 3.61 -10.34 5.97
N GLY A 314 3.80 -11.08 7.06
CA GLY A 314 3.29 -12.44 7.22
C GLY A 314 1.84 -12.52 7.69
N GLY A 315 1.35 -13.74 7.86
CA GLY A 315 -0.01 -14.01 8.32
C GLY A 315 -1.06 -13.92 7.21
N ASN A 316 -2.32 -14.11 7.61
CA ASN A 316 -3.45 -14.12 6.68
C ASN A 316 -3.96 -12.69 6.45
N PRO A 317 -4.48 -12.38 5.24
CA PRO A 317 -5.08 -11.08 4.97
C PRO A 317 -6.32 -10.86 5.83
N SER A 318 -6.48 -9.63 6.31
CA SER A 318 -7.67 -9.15 7.00
C SER A 318 -8.89 -9.17 6.09
N ALA A 319 -10.08 -9.01 6.67
CA ALA A 319 -11.31 -8.90 5.88
C ALA A 319 -11.26 -7.69 4.93
N PHE A 320 -10.71 -6.56 5.39
CA PHE A 320 -10.56 -5.36 4.60
C PHE A 320 -9.69 -5.61 3.36
N ASP A 321 -8.48 -6.16 3.52
CA ASP A 321 -7.57 -6.38 2.39
C ASP A 321 -8.09 -7.45 1.40
N ARG A 322 -8.86 -8.44 1.88
CA ARG A 322 -9.54 -9.40 0.99
C ARG A 322 -10.59 -8.73 0.12
N VAL A 323 -11.43 -7.89 0.72
CA VAL A 323 -12.49 -7.17 0.00
C VAL A 323 -11.88 -6.14 -0.95
N LEU A 324 -10.90 -5.38 -0.46
CA LEU A 324 -10.18 -4.37 -1.23
C LEU A 324 -9.49 -4.99 -2.45
N GLY A 325 -8.71 -6.06 -2.26
CA GLY A 325 -8.06 -6.78 -3.35
C GLY A 325 -9.08 -7.33 -4.36
N CYS A 326 -10.22 -7.87 -3.89
CA CYS A 326 -11.27 -8.34 -4.78
C CYS A 326 -11.88 -7.23 -5.65
N ARG A 327 -12.24 -6.10 -5.03
CA ARG A 327 -12.85 -4.95 -5.71
C ARG A 327 -11.90 -4.35 -6.74
N MET A 328 -10.66 -4.10 -6.34
CA MET A 328 -9.66 -3.52 -7.23
C MET A 328 -9.24 -4.48 -8.35
N GLY A 329 -9.14 -5.78 -8.08
CA GLY A 329 -8.82 -6.77 -9.12
C GLY A 329 -9.92 -6.91 -10.18
N ALA A 330 -11.18 -6.84 -9.78
CA ALA A 330 -12.30 -6.80 -10.71
C ALA A 330 -12.28 -5.52 -11.56
N GLU A 331 -12.09 -4.37 -10.92
CA GLU A 331 -12.03 -3.07 -11.60
C GLU A 331 -10.83 -2.97 -12.55
N ALA A 332 -9.69 -3.57 -12.21
CA ALA A 332 -8.51 -3.59 -13.08
C ALA A 332 -8.78 -4.31 -14.41
N VAL A 333 -9.54 -5.41 -14.37
CA VAL A 333 -9.97 -6.11 -15.59
C VAL A 333 -10.93 -5.24 -16.39
N MET A 334 -11.90 -4.59 -15.75
CA MET A 334 -12.82 -3.68 -16.43
C MET A 334 -12.07 -2.53 -17.11
N ALA A 335 -11.09 -1.93 -16.42
CA ALA A 335 -10.24 -0.88 -16.95
C ALA A 335 -9.46 -1.34 -18.20
N LEU A 336 -8.90 -2.56 -18.18
CA LEU A 336 -8.22 -3.13 -19.36
C LEU A 336 -9.18 -3.37 -20.52
N MET A 337 -10.39 -3.84 -20.24
CA MET A 337 -11.37 -4.16 -21.28
C MET A 337 -11.99 -2.93 -21.94
N GLU A 338 -12.04 -1.82 -21.20
CA GLU A 338 -12.48 -0.49 -21.67
C GLU A 338 -11.33 0.33 -22.29
N ALA A 339 -10.08 -0.12 -22.18
CA ALA A 339 -8.93 0.59 -22.70
C ALA A 339 -8.93 0.67 -24.24
N THR A 340 -8.53 1.84 -24.73
CA THR A 340 -8.29 2.15 -26.15
C THR A 340 -6.79 2.36 -26.39
N PRO A 341 -6.31 2.37 -27.64
CA PRO A 341 -4.90 2.65 -27.95
C PRO A 341 -4.35 3.94 -27.33
N GLU A 342 -5.19 4.96 -27.18
CA GLU A 342 -4.88 6.27 -26.62
C GLU A 342 -4.97 6.29 -25.09
N THR A 343 -5.51 5.24 -24.47
CA THR A 343 -5.67 5.17 -23.01
C THR A 343 -4.31 5.01 -22.34
N GLU A 344 -3.94 5.98 -21.52
CA GLU A 344 -2.74 5.94 -20.69
C GLU A 344 -2.78 4.80 -19.67
N ALA A 345 -1.62 4.42 -19.13
CA ALA A 345 -1.61 3.45 -18.03
C ALA A 345 -2.27 4.06 -16.79
N CYS A 346 -3.13 3.30 -16.13
CA CYS A 346 -3.79 3.75 -14.90
C CYS A 346 -3.50 2.83 -13.73
N VAL A 347 -3.73 3.32 -12.52
CA VAL A 347 -3.72 2.54 -11.28
C VAL A 347 -5.13 2.52 -10.72
N VAL A 348 -5.60 1.33 -10.35
CA VAL A 348 -6.84 1.19 -9.58
C VAL A 348 -6.51 1.47 -8.12
N THR A 349 -7.23 2.42 -7.55
CA THR A 349 -7.03 2.96 -6.20
C THR A 349 -8.35 3.00 -5.44
N LEU A 350 -8.27 3.23 -4.13
CA LEU A 350 -9.43 3.47 -3.28
C LEU A 350 -9.53 4.97 -2.98
N ASP A 351 -10.68 5.57 -3.27
CA ASP A 351 -11.01 6.95 -2.86
C ASP A 351 -12.45 6.95 -2.33
N GLY A 352 -12.65 7.38 -1.09
CA GLY A 352 -13.99 7.51 -0.50
C GLY A 352 -14.76 6.17 -0.46
N ASN A 353 -14.05 5.07 -0.21
CA ASN A 353 -14.59 3.70 -0.26
C ASN A 353 -15.15 3.31 -1.65
N GLN A 354 -14.70 3.93 -2.73
CA GLN A 354 -15.00 3.54 -4.12
C GLN A 354 -13.70 3.23 -4.87
N ALA A 355 -13.78 2.31 -5.84
CA ALA A 355 -12.64 2.00 -6.70
C ALA A 355 -12.58 3.06 -7.81
N VAL A 356 -11.45 3.75 -7.91
CA VAL A 356 -11.24 4.80 -8.92
C VAL A 356 -9.97 4.54 -9.72
N ARG A 357 -9.94 5.00 -10.97
CA ARG A 357 -8.81 4.84 -11.89
C ARG A 357 -8.08 6.17 -11.98
N LEU A 358 -6.80 6.18 -11.64
CA LEU A 358 -5.96 7.39 -11.72
C LEU A 358 -4.82 7.19 -12.71
N PRO A 359 -4.36 8.24 -13.41
CA PRO A 359 -3.19 8.16 -14.28
C PRO A 359 -1.96 7.70 -13.49
N LEU A 360 -1.32 6.63 -13.95
CA LEU A 360 -0.22 5.99 -13.24
C LEU A 360 0.93 6.97 -12.97
N MET A 361 1.34 7.71 -14.00
CA MET A 361 2.49 8.61 -13.89
C MET A 361 2.23 9.84 -13.03
N GLU A 362 0.97 10.29 -12.93
CA GLU A 362 0.61 11.34 -11.98
C GLU A 362 0.82 10.86 -10.55
N CYS A 363 0.36 9.65 -10.22
CA CYS A 363 0.53 9.06 -8.89
C CYS A 363 2.01 8.84 -8.55
N VAL A 364 2.80 8.27 -9.47
CA VAL A 364 4.25 8.07 -9.29
C VAL A 364 4.97 9.40 -9.08
N ARG A 365 4.64 10.45 -9.85
CA ARG A 365 5.23 11.78 -9.69
C ARG A 365 4.92 12.38 -8.32
N ARG A 366 3.68 12.23 -7.83
CA ARG A 366 3.28 12.68 -6.49
C ARG A 366 4.04 11.92 -5.39
N THR A 367 4.20 10.60 -5.53
CA THR A 367 4.99 9.79 -4.59
C THR A 367 6.44 10.27 -4.50
N LYS A 368 7.09 10.53 -5.65
CA LYS A 368 8.45 11.11 -5.69
C LYS A 368 8.52 12.51 -5.09
N ALA A 369 7.48 13.32 -5.26
CA ALA A 369 7.40 14.66 -4.67
C ALA A 369 7.39 14.63 -3.13
N VAL A 370 6.85 13.57 -2.50
CA VAL A 370 6.94 13.41 -1.04
C VAL A 370 8.38 13.23 -0.60
N ALA A 371 9.13 12.36 -1.28
CA ALA A 371 10.54 12.14 -0.98
C ALA A 371 11.37 13.43 -1.16
N GLN A 372 11.09 14.18 -2.23
CA GLN A 372 11.72 15.48 -2.45
C GLN A 372 11.37 16.50 -1.36
N ALA A 373 10.10 16.60 -0.96
CA ALA A 373 9.67 17.49 0.11
C ALA A 373 10.37 17.18 1.45
N MET A 374 10.54 15.90 1.78
CA MET A 374 11.30 15.48 2.96
C MET A 374 12.80 15.82 2.84
N ALA A 375 13.41 15.62 1.66
CA ALA A 375 14.81 16.00 1.41
C ALA A 375 15.04 17.51 1.53
N ASP A 376 14.08 18.31 1.06
CA ASP A 376 14.09 19.78 1.15
C ASP A 376 13.67 20.29 2.54
N LYS A 377 13.43 19.39 3.51
CA LYS A 377 12.98 19.68 4.87
C LYS A 377 11.66 20.44 4.94
N ASN A 378 10.82 20.30 3.90
CA ASN A 378 9.47 20.84 3.84
C ASN A 378 8.46 19.81 4.35
N TRP A 379 8.45 19.62 5.67
CA TRP A 379 7.65 18.61 6.36
C TRP A 379 6.14 18.79 6.19
N ASP A 380 5.67 20.05 6.18
CA ASP A 380 4.24 20.35 6.00
C ASP A 380 3.77 19.92 4.61
N LEU A 381 4.57 20.18 3.57
CA LEU A 381 4.27 19.69 2.23
C LEU A 381 4.32 18.16 2.15
N ALA A 382 5.28 17.50 2.80
CA ALA A 382 5.36 16.04 2.84
C ALA A 382 4.08 15.42 3.43
N VAL A 383 3.59 15.95 4.55
CA VAL A 383 2.33 15.53 5.19
C VAL A 383 1.12 15.79 4.29
N GLN A 384 1.06 16.96 3.63
CA GLN A 384 -0.04 17.29 2.72
C GLN A 384 -0.06 16.37 1.49
N LEU A 385 1.10 16.05 0.93
CA LEU A 385 1.22 15.17 -0.24
C LEU A 385 0.80 13.72 0.05
N ARG A 386 1.02 13.23 1.27
CA ARG A 386 0.48 11.93 1.74
C ARG A 386 -1.04 11.89 1.77
N GLY A 387 -1.69 13.04 1.86
CA GLY A 387 -3.14 13.19 1.74
C GLY A 387 -3.84 13.51 3.06
N LYS A 388 -5.14 13.83 2.95
CA LYS A 388 -5.96 14.31 4.06
C LYS A 388 -6.11 13.27 5.18
N GLY A 389 -6.20 11.99 4.84
CA GLY A 389 -6.28 10.90 5.81
C GLY A 389 -5.05 10.86 6.73
N PHE A 390 -3.85 10.95 6.14
CA PHE A 390 -2.60 10.99 6.89
C PHE A 390 -2.54 12.21 7.82
N ALA A 391 -2.81 13.40 7.29
CA ALA A 391 -2.78 14.65 8.07
C ALA A 391 -3.76 14.61 9.25
N ARG A 392 -4.98 14.10 9.02
CA ARG A 392 -6.00 13.96 10.06
C ARG A 392 -5.60 12.95 11.14
N ASN A 393 -5.03 11.81 10.77
CA ASN A 393 -4.51 10.84 11.75
C ASN A 393 -3.41 11.47 12.62
N LEU A 394 -2.49 12.21 12.02
CA LEU A 394 -1.43 12.92 12.74
C LEU A 394 -1.98 13.98 13.70
N GLU A 395 -2.92 14.80 13.24
CA GLU A 395 -3.56 15.82 14.05
C GLU A 395 -4.30 15.19 15.23
N THR A 396 -5.07 14.14 14.96
CA THR A 396 -5.84 13.39 15.97
C THR A 396 -4.92 12.80 17.03
N TYR A 397 -3.84 12.13 16.62
CA TYR A 397 -2.82 11.61 17.54
C TYR A 397 -2.22 12.73 18.41
N LYS A 398 -1.84 13.87 17.81
CA LYS A 398 -1.30 15.03 18.54
C LYS A 398 -2.30 15.66 19.52
N MET A 399 -3.60 15.53 19.28
CA MET A 399 -4.66 16.03 20.16
C MET A 399 -4.93 15.09 21.32
N LEU A 400 -5.08 13.78 21.04
CA LEU A 400 -5.44 12.77 22.04
C LEU A 400 -4.30 12.47 23.01
N THR A 401 -3.05 12.58 22.55
CA THR A 401 -1.87 12.30 23.38
C THR A 401 -1.39 13.48 24.23
N ARG A 402 -2.22 14.53 24.36
CA ARG A 402 -1.95 15.66 25.25
C ARG A 402 -2.30 15.29 26.69
N LEU A 403 -1.31 15.39 27.56
CA LEU A 403 -1.44 15.16 29.01
C LEU A 403 -2.45 16.08 29.72
N LYS A 404 -2.70 17.28 29.19
CA LYS A 404 -3.65 18.24 29.78
C LYS A 404 -4.83 18.43 28.84
N ALA A 405 -6.04 18.30 29.40
CA ALA A 405 -7.26 18.70 28.73
C ALA A 405 -7.18 20.18 28.28
N PRO A 406 -7.83 20.56 27.18
CA PRO A 406 -7.91 21.96 26.75
C PRO A 406 -8.41 22.86 27.88
N ILE A 407 -7.77 24.02 28.05
CA ILE A 407 -8.17 25.03 29.04
C ILE A 407 -9.61 25.46 28.69
N GLY A 408 -10.55 25.18 29.60
CA GLY A 408 -12.00 25.40 29.40
C GLY A 408 -12.90 24.22 29.76
N VAL A 409 -12.35 23.00 29.92
CA VAL A 409 -13.14 21.81 30.36
C VAL A 409 -13.02 21.55 31.87
N GLN A 410 -12.04 22.17 32.53
CA GLN A 410 -11.92 22.18 33.99
C GLN A 410 -12.25 23.57 34.51
N ASP A 411 -13.55 23.87 34.66
CA ASP A 411 -14.05 24.77 35.72
C ASP A 411 -15.57 24.62 35.83
N GLY A 412 -16.01 23.43 36.25
CA GLY A 412 -17.35 23.20 36.79
C GLY A 412 -17.53 23.72 38.23
N LYS A 413 -16.82 24.77 38.64
CA LYS A 413 -17.18 25.54 39.84
C LYS A 413 -18.16 26.62 39.42
N VAL A 414 -19.43 26.22 39.35
CA VAL A 414 -20.58 27.12 39.38
C VAL A 414 -20.41 28.06 40.58
N SER A 415 -20.11 29.33 40.32
CA SER A 415 -20.24 30.40 41.30
C SER A 415 -21.71 30.49 41.69
N ARG A 416 -22.11 29.85 42.80
CA ARG A 416 -23.35 30.22 43.47
C ARG A 416 -23.15 31.58 44.10
N SER A 417 -23.58 32.62 43.40
CA SER A 417 -23.90 33.91 43.99
C SER A 417 -24.93 33.67 45.11
N ARG A 418 -24.54 33.97 46.35
CA ARG A 418 -25.49 34.16 47.45
C ARG A 418 -25.91 35.63 47.41
N CYS A 419 -27.20 35.87 47.16
CA CYS A 419 -27.93 36.91 47.89
C CYS A 419 -28.18 36.41 49.30
#